data_AF-A0A137QDJ6-F1
#
_entry.id   AF-A0A137QDJ6-F1
#
_cell.length_a   1.000
_cell.length_b   1.000
_cell.length_c   1.000
_cell.angle_alpha   90.00
_cell.angle_beta   90.00
_cell.angle_gamma   90.00
#
_symmetry.space_group_name_H-M   'P 1'
#
loop_
_entity.id
_entity.type
_entity.pdbx_description
1 polymer ?
#
loop_
_entity_poly.entity_id
_entity_poly.type
_entity_poly.pdbx_seq_one_letter_code
_entity_poly.pdbx_strand_id
1 'polypeptide(L)'
;MSDPRRAAFLILTSVIVFGTAYSVLYDTYLDTSDPSISHLPHPLSNSHYFARKSNFLNVYFIKKAWGWTSALFFLLWTTSPPENRTARRALKWAIATCVWIMFTMWFFGPSLLDRIIVASGGACVVRLPSGELATLPTDACFAGSTVGPASHPHFFSSAGELSTSNWTALPRLRKGHDVSGHVFLLTMSTLFLADQLLIGNLSLIGVWILASYTTSVYFHSPWEKVTGYLLGLAGFTLTQLLVTRGRSSAQVSIEMQHSSK
;
A
#
# COMPACT_ATOMS: atom_id res chain seq x y z
N MET A 1 -0.79 32.00 -2.59
CA MET A 1 -0.33 30.85 -1.76
C MET A 1 -0.27 29.61 -2.65
N SER A 2 0.83 28.87 -2.64
CA SER A 2 0.97 27.61 -3.40
C SER A 2 -0.05 26.58 -2.91
N ASP A 3 -0.74 25.90 -3.83
CA ASP A 3 -1.66 24.82 -3.51
C ASP A 3 -0.92 23.74 -2.68
N PRO A 4 -1.33 23.45 -1.42
CA PRO A 4 -0.63 22.51 -0.55
C PRO A 4 -0.51 21.12 -1.17
N ARG A 5 -1.45 20.74 -2.05
CA ARG A 5 -1.41 19.45 -2.76
C ARG A 5 -0.26 19.40 -3.76
N ARG A 6 0.00 20.51 -4.45
CA ARG A 6 1.13 20.61 -5.39
C ARG A 6 2.46 20.53 -4.65
N ALA A 7 2.57 21.23 -3.51
CA ALA A 7 3.76 21.16 -2.67
C ALA A 7 3.99 19.73 -2.15
N ALA A 8 2.96 19.09 -1.59
CA ALA A 8 3.04 17.71 -1.11
C ALA A 8 3.40 16.72 -2.23
N PHE A 9 2.81 16.87 -3.41
CA PHE A 9 3.16 16.09 -4.59
C PHE A 9 4.64 16.24 -4.94
N LEU A 10 5.14 17.46 -5.13
CA LEU A 10 6.53 17.70 -5.52
C LEU A 10 7.53 17.16 -4.48
N ILE A 11 7.25 17.36 -3.18
CA ILE A 11 8.11 16.84 -2.10
C ILE A 11 8.10 15.31 -2.13
N LEU A 12 6.92 14.69 -2.20
CA LEU A 12 6.79 13.24 -2.23
C LEU A 12 7.47 12.63 -3.46
N THR A 13 7.24 13.19 -4.65
CA THR A 13 7.90 12.76 -5.89
C THR A 13 9.41 12.83 -5.75
N SER A 14 9.93 13.95 -5.25
CA SER A 14 11.38 14.13 -5.05
C SER A 14 11.93 13.08 -4.09
N VAL A 15 11.26 12.85 -2.95
CA VAL A 15 11.68 11.86 -1.96
C VAL A 15 11.71 10.44 -2.54
N ILE A 16 10.69 10.04 -3.30
CA ILE A 16 10.63 8.72 -3.90
C ILE A 16 11.69 8.58 -5.00
N VAL A 17 11.84 9.58 -5.88
CA VAL A 17 12.82 9.55 -6.97
C VAL A 17 14.25 9.51 -6.43
N PHE A 18 14.63 10.43 -5.56
CA PHE A 18 15.99 10.48 -5.00
C PHE A 18 16.26 9.31 -4.06
N GLY A 19 15.29 8.88 -3.25
CA GLY A 19 15.43 7.69 -2.41
C GLY A 19 15.61 6.41 -3.23
N THR A 20 14.86 6.27 -4.33
CA THR A 20 15.00 5.13 -5.25
C THR A 20 16.34 5.16 -5.97
N ALA A 21 16.74 6.32 -6.50
CA ALA A 21 18.03 6.50 -7.15
C ALA A 21 19.19 6.15 -6.20
N TYR A 22 19.15 6.66 -4.97
CA TYR A 22 20.10 6.28 -3.92
C TYR A 22 20.11 4.77 -3.70
N SER A 23 18.94 4.14 -3.59
CA SER A 23 18.86 2.71 -3.32
C SER A 23 19.47 1.84 -4.41
N VAL A 24 19.41 2.28 -5.67
CA VAL A 24 20.04 1.61 -6.82
C VAL A 24 21.54 1.88 -6.85
N LEU A 25 21.98 3.11 -6.59
CA LEU A 25 23.39 3.47 -6.62
C LEU A 25 24.22 2.79 -5.53
N TYR A 26 23.59 2.48 -4.40
CA TYR A 26 24.26 1.92 -3.22
C TYR A 26 23.75 0.53 -2.82
N ASP A 27 22.98 -0.13 -3.69
CA ASP A 27 22.42 -1.47 -3.47
C ASP A 27 21.71 -1.62 -2.11
N THR A 28 20.98 -0.59 -1.68
CA THR A 28 20.31 -0.58 -0.36
C THR A 28 18.88 -1.08 -0.40
N TYR A 29 18.31 -1.33 -1.57
CA TYR A 29 16.94 -1.85 -1.68
C TYR A 29 16.88 -3.37 -1.46
N LEU A 30 15.71 -3.86 -1.05
CA LEU A 30 15.41 -5.28 -0.95
C LEU A 30 14.23 -5.62 -1.87
N ASP A 31 14.46 -6.48 -2.86
CA ASP A 31 13.39 -7.00 -3.71
C ASP A 31 12.43 -7.85 -2.89
N THR A 32 11.16 -7.42 -2.80
CA THR A 32 10.17 -8.11 -1.99
C THR A 32 9.47 -9.24 -2.75
N SER A 33 9.51 -9.23 -4.08
CA SER A 33 8.97 -10.27 -4.95
C SER A 33 9.80 -11.55 -4.96
N ASP A 34 11.10 -11.46 -4.63
CA ASP A 34 12.01 -12.60 -4.63
C ASP A 34 11.81 -13.51 -3.39
N PRO A 35 11.38 -14.78 -3.57
CA PRO A 35 11.17 -15.70 -2.46
C PRO A 35 12.46 -16.16 -1.75
N SER A 36 13.61 -16.04 -2.41
CA SER A 36 14.91 -16.46 -1.88
C SER A 36 15.41 -15.52 -0.78
N ILE A 37 15.19 -14.21 -0.92
CA ILE A 37 15.68 -13.19 0.01
C ILE A 37 14.60 -12.52 0.86
N SER A 38 13.35 -12.43 0.38
CA SER A 38 12.32 -11.59 1.03
C SER A 38 11.94 -12.01 2.46
N HIS A 39 12.19 -13.27 2.82
CA HIS A 39 11.96 -13.83 4.16
C HIS A 39 13.10 -13.53 5.15
N LEU A 40 14.29 -13.19 4.65
CA LEU A 40 15.46 -12.90 5.48
C LEU A 40 15.38 -11.49 6.08
N PRO A 41 16.12 -11.23 7.17
CA PRO A 41 16.40 -9.87 7.60
C PRO A 41 17.06 -9.08 6.46
N HIS A 42 16.78 -7.78 6.40
CA HIS A 42 17.43 -6.91 5.43
C HIS A 42 18.96 -6.96 5.65
N PRO A 43 19.82 -6.99 4.62
CA PRO A 43 21.28 -7.05 4.78
C PRO A 43 21.83 -5.94 5.68
N LEU A 44 21.33 -4.71 5.48
CA LEU A 44 21.67 -3.54 6.29
C LEU A 44 20.94 -3.45 7.65
N SER A 45 20.15 -4.44 8.05
CA SER A 45 19.35 -4.36 9.29
C SER A 45 20.20 -4.22 10.55
N ASN A 46 21.42 -4.76 10.58
CA ASN A 46 22.29 -4.64 11.75
C ASN A 46 22.86 -3.22 11.90
N SER A 47 23.25 -2.58 10.79
CA SER A 47 23.89 -1.26 10.76
C SER A 47 22.90 -0.09 10.67
N HIS A 48 21.76 -0.27 9.99
CA HIS A 48 20.81 0.80 9.70
C HIS A 48 19.46 0.53 10.38
N TYR A 49 19.06 1.43 11.28
CA TYR A 49 17.81 1.29 12.05
C TYR A 49 16.57 1.14 11.15
N PHE A 50 16.45 1.99 10.12
CA PHE A 50 15.28 1.97 9.23
C PHE A 50 15.24 0.77 8.27
N ALA A 51 16.37 0.07 8.07
CA ALA A 51 16.40 -1.19 7.33
C ALA A 51 15.79 -2.37 8.14
N ARG A 52 15.60 -2.22 9.46
CA ARG A 52 14.95 -3.24 10.28
C ARG A 52 13.44 -3.20 10.07
N LYS A 53 12.82 -4.30 9.63
CA LYS A 53 11.35 -4.40 9.52
C LYS A 53 10.62 -4.26 10.86
N SER A 54 11.32 -4.42 11.99
CA SER A 54 10.79 -4.26 13.36
C SER A 54 10.94 -2.85 13.92
N ASN A 55 11.43 -1.87 13.14
CA ASN A 55 11.60 -0.51 13.62
C ASN A 55 10.24 0.14 13.99
N PHE A 56 10.28 1.12 14.90
CA PHE A 56 9.10 1.76 15.49
C PHE A 56 8.20 2.40 14.42
N LEU A 57 8.78 3.11 13.46
CA LEU A 57 8.05 3.76 12.36
C LEU A 57 7.26 2.71 11.55
N ASN A 58 7.89 1.58 11.22
CA ASN A 58 7.23 0.55 10.44
C ASN A 58 6.08 -0.12 11.19
N VAL A 59 6.32 -0.57 12.42
CA VAL A 59 5.36 -1.37 13.20
C VAL A 59 4.13 -0.55 13.58
N TYR A 60 4.30 0.69 14.02
CA TYR A 60 3.21 1.48 14.59
C TYR A 60 2.59 2.46 13.60
N PHE A 61 3.35 3.00 12.64
CA PHE A 61 2.84 4.00 11.69
C PHE A 61 2.57 3.40 10.32
N ILE A 62 3.60 2.90 9.63
CA ILE A 62 3.49 2.50 8.22
C ILE A 62 2.45 1.40 8.03
N LYS A 63 2.52 0.32 8.83
CA LYS A 63 1.53 -0.79 8.75
C LYS A 63 0.10 -0.37 9.08
N LYS A 64 -0.09 0.76 9.77
CA LYS A 64 -1.39 1.29 10.19
C LYS A 64 -1.70 2.63 9.51
N ALA A 65 -1.06 2.93 8.38
CA ALA A 65 -1.06 4.27 7.81
C ALA A 65 -2.46 4.81 7.48
N TRP A 66 -3.34 3.97 6.90
CA TRP A 66 -4.71 4.38 6.60
C TRP A 66 -5.54 4.64 7.87
N GLY A 67 -5.33 3.83 8.91
CA GLY A 67 -5.98 4.01 10.21
C GLY A 67 -5.64 5.35 10.84
N TRP A 68 -4.35 5.71 10.88
CA TRP A 68 -3.90 7.02 11.38
C TRP A 68 -4.38 8.19 10.50
N THR A 69 -4.35 8.01 9.18
CA THR A 69 -4.88 9.00 8.22
C THR A 69 -6.36 9.28 8.47
N SER A 70 -7.15 8.23 8.65
CA SER A 70 -8.60 8.33 8.92
C SER A 70 -8.87 8.93 10.29
N ALA A 71 -8.15 8.49 11.33
CA ALA A 71 -8.29 9.01 12.68
C ALA A 71 -8.02 10.53 12.75
N LEU A 72 -6.93 10.98 12.14
CA LEU A 72 -6.60 12.41 12.09
C LEU A 72 -7.63 13.19 11.26
N PHE A 73 -8.05 12.64 10.12
CA PHE A 73 -9.08 13.26 9.29
C PHE A 73 -10.37 13.49 10.08
N PHE A 74 -10.89 12.46 10.76
CA PHE A 74 -12.12 12.60 11.53
C PHE A 74 -11.96 13.51 12.74
N LEU A 75 -10.84 13.43 13.47
CA LEU A 75 -10.55 14.33 14.59
C LEU A 75 -10.60 15.80 14.15
N LEU A 76 -9.94 16.14 13.05
CA LEU A 76 -9.88 17.51 12.56
C LEU A 76 -11.17 17.93 11.86
N TRP A 77 -11.86 17.00 11.20
CA TRP A 77 -13.16 17.28 10.62
C TRP A 77 -14.19 17.59 11.71
N THR A 78 -14.31 16.77 12.76
CA THR A 78 -15.28 17.01 13.85
C THR A 78 -14.94 18.22 14.72
N THR A 79 -13.67 18.57 14.87
CA THR A 79 -13.24 19.76 15.65
C THR A 79 -13.23 21.05 14.83
N SER A 80 -13.25 20.97 13.49
CA SER A 80 -13.31 22.16 12.64
C SER A 80 -14.64 22.91 12.76
N PRO A 81 -14.68 24.22 12.45
CA PRO A 81 -15.92 24.98 12.37
C PRO A 81 -16.96 24.35 11.40
N PRO A 82 -18.28 24.52 11.63
CA PRO A 82 -19.33 23.87 10.83
C PRO A 82 -19.19 24.06 9.32
N GLU A 83 -18.73 25.22 8.87
CA GLU A 83 -18.46 25.53 7.46
C GLU A 83 -17.44 24.58 6.81
N ASN A 84 -16.53 24.01 7.60
CA ASN A 84 -15.50 23.08 7.15
C ASN A 84 -15.94 21.61 7.25
N ARG A 85 -17.08 21.32 7.90
CA ARG A 85 -17.64 19.96 8.10
C ARG A 85 -18.46 19.50 6.91
N THR A 86 -17.90 19.59 5.71
CA THR A 86 -18.65 19.32 4.48
C THR A 86 -18.74 17.82 4.18
N ALA A 87 -19.91 17.37 3.71
CA ALA A 87 -20.12 16.00 3.21
C ALA A 87 -19.17 15.66 2.05
N ARG A 88 -18.73 16.67 1.30
CA ARG A 88 -17.73 16.56 0.23
C ARG A 88 -16.41 15.97 0.72
N ARG A 89 -15.91 16.43 1.87
CA ARG A 89 -14.66 15.95 2.46
C ARG A 89 -14.80 14.50 2.93
N ALA A 90 -15.93 14.18 3.57
CA ALA A 90 -16.26 12.82 3.97
C ALA A 90 -16.40 11.87 2.77
N LEU A 91 -16.99 12.32 1.65
CA LEU A 91 -17.07 11.54 0.42
C LEU A 91 -15.70 11.25 -0.19
N LYS A 92 -14.78 12.23 -0.22
CA LYS A 92 -13.39 12.00 -0.65
C LYS A 92 -12.71 10.92 0.21
N TRP A 93 -12.90 10.98 1.53
CA TRP A 93 -12.39 9.95 2.45
C TRP A 93 -13.01 8.57 2.17
N ALA A 94 -14.32 8.51 1.92
CA ALA A 94 -15.03 7.26 1.62
C ALA A 94 -14.50 6.63 0.33
N ILE A 95 -14.32 7.43 -0.74
CA ILE A 95 -13.74 6.97 -2.01
C ILE A 95 -12.32 6.45 -1.79
N ALA A 96 -11.48 7.20 -1.08
CA ALA A 96 -10.10 6.77 -0.81
C ALA A 96 -10.06 5.48 0.03
N THR A 97 -10.98 5.31 0.97
CA THR A 97 -11.14 4.07 1.75
C THR A 97 -11.54 2.91 0.87
N CYS A 98 -12.50 3.09 -0.05
CA CYS A 98 -12.88 2.06 -1.01
C CYS A 98 -11.69 1.66 -1.91
N VAL A 99 -10.90 2.63 -2.39
CA VAL A 99 -9.69 2.35 -3.17
C VAL A 99 -8.69 1.54 -2.34
N TRP A 100 -8.41 1.95 -1.11
CA TRP A 100 -7.51 1.20 -0.22
C TRP A 100 -7.99 -0.24 0.02
N ILE A 101 -9.27 -0.44 0.36
CA ILE A 101 -9.86 -1.77 0.57
C ILE A 101 -9.72 -2.63 -0.69
N MET A 102 -10.09 -2.10 -1.86
CA MET A 102 -10.05 -2.84 -3.12
C MET A 102 -8.65 -3.34 -3.48
N PHE A 103 -7.61 -2.55 -3.19
CA PHE A 103 -6.23 -2.92 -3.52
C PHE A 103 -5.52 -3.72 -2.42
N THR A 104 -5.87 -3.53 -1.14
CA THR A 104 -5.07 -4.11 -0.04
C THR A 104 -5.79 -5.16 0.78
N MET A 105 -7.10 -5.27 0.66
CA MET A 105 -7.91 -6.19 1.42
C MET A 105 -8.63 -7.18 0.52
N TRP A 106 -9.11 -8.24 1.16
CA TRP A 106 -10.01 -9.21 0.55
C TRP A 106 -11.35 -8.54 0.23
N PHE A 107 -11.53 -8.09 -1.02
CA PHE A 107 -12.75 -7.44 -1.50
C PHE A 107 -13.32 -8.28 -2.65
N PHE A 108 -14.30 -9.14 -2.33
CA PHE A 108 -14.86 -10.13 -3.25
C PHE A 108 -13.83 -11.15 -3.78
N GLY A 109 -12.99 -11.67 -2.88
CA GLY A 109 -11.90 -12.57 -3.22
C GLY A 109 -10.52 -11.95 -2.96
N PRO A 110 -9.45 -12.51 -3.55
CA PRO A 110 -8.09 -11.99 -3.41
C PRO A 110 -8.00 -10.52 -3.77
N SER A 111 -7.12 -9.80 -3.08
CA SER A 111 -6.91 -8.38 -3.33
C SER A 111 -6.50 -8.13 -4.79
N LEU A 112 -6.76 -6.93 -5.32
CA LEU A 112 -6.36 -6.64 -6.70
C LEU A 112 -4.83 -6.70 -6.86
N LEU A 113 -4.05 -6.42 -5.81
CA LEU A 113 -2.60 -6.60 -5.83
C LEU A 113 -2.20 -8.08 -5.95
N ASP A 114 -2.86 -8.99 -5.24
CA ASP A 114 -2.61 -10.43 -5.37
C ASP A 114 -2.91 -10.92 -6.80
N ARG A 115 -3.98 -10.40 -7.39
CA ARG A 115 -4.36 -10.71 -8.78
C ARG A 115 -3.33 -10.19 -9.78
N ILE A 116 -2.77 -9.00 -9.56
CA ILE A 116 -1.69 -8.44 -10.39
C ILE A 116 -0.44 -9.31 -10.30
N ILE A 117 -0.06 -9.77 -9.10
CA ILE A 117 1.09 -10.66 -8.91
C ILE A 117 0.90 -11.93 -9.73
N VAL A 118 -0.26 -12.58 -9.63
CA VAL A 118 -0.54 -13.82 -10.38
C VAL A 118 -0.59 -13.56 -11.89
N ALA A 119 -1.28 -12.51 -12.33
CA ALA A 119 -1.40 -12.16 -13.75
C ALA A 119 -0.05 -11.83 -14.41
N SER A 120 0.94 -11.39 -13.62
CA SER A 120 2.29 -11.10 -14.08
C SER A 120 3.26 -12.28 -13.93
N GLY A 121 2.76 -13.50 -13.71
CA GLY A 121 3.57 -14.72 -13.62
C GLY A 121 3.95 -15.14 -12.20
N GLY A 122 3.34 -14.52 -11.18
CA GLY A 122 3.55 -14.88 -9.79
C GLY A 122 3.04 -16.27 -9.44
N ALA A 123 3.75 -16.93 -8.54
CA ALA A 123 3.45 -18.28 -8.07
C ALA A 123 3.24 -18.28 -6.55
N CYS A 124 2.35 -19.16 -6.09
CA CYS A 124 2.20 -19.43 -4.68
C CYS A 124 3.34 -20.34 -4.21
N VAL A 125 4.18 -19.86 -3.30
CA VAL A 125 5.35 -20.61 -2.83
C VAL A 125 5.35 -20.77 -1.31
N VAL A 126 5.89 -21.89 -0.87
CA VAL A 126 6.14 -22.18 0.54
C VAL A 126 7.57 -22.69 0.71
N ARG A 127 8.25 -22.26 1.76
CA ARG A 127 9.61 -22.71 2.08
C ARG A 127 9.53 -23.94 2.96
N LEU A 128 10.07 -25.06 2.50
CA LEU A 128 10.13 -26.30 3.26
C LEU A 128 11.20 -26.23 4.37
N PRO A 129 11.14 -27.09 5.39
CA PRO A 129 12.20 -27.19 6.42
C PRO A 129 13.58 -27.51 5.86
N SER A 130 13.65 -28.18 4.70
CA SER A 130 14.89 -28.41 3.96
C SER A 130 15.54 -27.12 3.41
N GLY A 131 14.82 -26.01 3.43
CA GLY A 131 15.23 -24.75 2.80
C GLY A 131 14.81 -24.61 1.35
N GLU A 132 14.28 -25.66 0.72
CA GLU A 132 13.77 -25.64 -0.65
C GLU A 132 12.45 -24.86 -0.76
N LEU A 133 12.17 -24.29 -1.94
CA LEU A 133 10.92 -23.62 -2.26
C LEU A 133 10.00 -24.56 -3.02
N ALA A 134 8.89 -24.98 -2.40
CA ALA A 134 7.83 -25.70 -3.07
C ALA A 134 6.81 -24.71 -3.67
N THR A 135 6.32 -25.03 -4.87
CA THR A 135 5.25 -24.25 -5.52
C THR A 135 3.92 -24.97 -5.31
N LEU A 136 2.92 -24.22 -4.86
CA LEU A 136 1.57 -24.72 -4.58
C LEU A 136 0.56 -24.12 -5.56
N PRO A 137 -0.64 -24.72 -5.69
CA PRO A 137 -1.74 -24.08 -6.39
C PRO A 137 -2.04 -22.70 -5.81
N THR A 138 -2.35 -21.73 -6.68
CA THR A 138 -2.56 -20.32 -6.30
C THR A 138 -3.63 -20.14 -5.23
N ASP A 139 -4.66 -20.99 -5.25
CA ASP A 139 -5.76 -20.98 -4.28
C ASP A 139 -5.30 -21.18 -2.83
N ALA A 140 -4.17 -21.88 -2.61
CA ALA A 140 -3.59 -22.04 -1.28
C ALA A 140 -3.12 -20.70 -0.68
N CYS A 141 -2.57 -19.81 -1.51
CA CYS A 141 -2.19 -18.47 -1.07
C CYS A 141 -3.40 -17.55 -0.89
N PHE A 142 -4.43 -17.71 -1.74
CA PHE A 142 -5.67 -16.96 -1.61
C PHE A 142 -6.46 -17.35 -0.35
N ALA A 143 -6.43 -18.62 0.06
CA ALA A 143 -7.08 -19.04 1.30
C ALA A 143 -6.53 -18.30 2.55
N GLY A 144 -5.27 -17.84 2.51
CA GLY A 144 -4.64 -17.12 3.62
C GLY A 144 -4.45 -17.96 4.88
N SER A 145 -4.58 -19.28 4.77
CA SER A 145 -4.42 -20.24 5.86
C SER A 145 -3.04 -20.88 5.83
N THR A 146 -2.58 -21.35 6.99
CA THR A 146 -1.34 -22.13 7.07
C THR A 146 -1.53 -23.49 6.40
N VAL A 147 -0.58 -23.86 5.55
CA VAL A 147 -0.52 -25.18 4.93
C VAL A 147 0.47 -26.06 5.68
N GLY A 148 0.23 -27.36 5.67
CA GLY A 148 1.14 -28.35 6.18
C GLY A 148 0.74 -29.76 5.75
N PRO A 149 1.60 -30.75 5.93
CA PRO A 149 1.36 -32.12 5.49
C PRO A 149 0.11 -32.75 6.11
N ALA A 150 -0.16 -32.49 7.39
CA ALA A 150 -1.33 -33.01 8.09
C ALA A 150 -2.65 -32.36 7.64
N SER A 151 -2.64 -31.06 7.30
CA SER A 151 -3.84 -30.33 6.90
C SER A 151 -4.11 -30.39 5.39
N HIS A 152 -3.06 -30.49 4.58
CA HIS A 152 -3.12 -30.47 3.12
C HIS A 152 -2.21 -31.55 2.52
N PRO A 153 -2.50 -32.85 2.76
CA PRO A 153 -1.61 -33.95 2.36
C PRO A 153 -1.37 -34.00 0.84
N HIS A 154 -2.33 -33.55 0.04
CA HIS A 154 -2.24 -33.50 -1.42
C HIS A 154 -1.16 -32.55 -1.94
N PHE A 155 -0.78 -31.50 -1.19
CA PHE A 155 0.32 -30.60 -1.55
C PHE A 155 1.70 -31.19 -1.25
N PHE A 156 1.78 -32.18 -0.36
CA PHE A 156 3.03 -32.71 0.19
C PHE A 156 3.17 -34.23 -0.03
N SER A 157 2.40 -34.80 -0.97
CA SER A 157 2.38 -36.24 -1.26
C SER A 157 3.74 -36.76 -1.76
N SER A 158 4.54 -35.92 -2.42
CA SER A 158 5.91 -36.21 -2.85
C SER A 158 6.98 -35.82 -1.83
N ALA A 159 6.60 -35.26 -0.67
CA ALA A 159 7.54 -34.68 0.28
C ALA A 159 8.15 -35.69 1.28
N GLY A 160 8.01 -36.99 1.04
CA GLY A 160 8.69 -38.07 1.77
C GLY A 160 8.58 -37.95 3.30
N GLU A 161 9.72 -37.80 3.97
CA GLU A 161 9.84 -37.64 5.45
C GLU A 161 9.05 -36.45 6.01
N LEU A 162 8.76 -35.44 5.20
CA LEU A 162 7.97 -34.29 5.64
C LEU A 162 6.50 -34.67 5.89
N SER A 163 6.00 -35.74 5.27
CA SER A 163 4.60 -36.18 5.36
C SER A 163 4.12 -36.47 6.79
N THR A 164 5.03 -36.84 7.69
CA THR A 164 4.74 -37.16 9.10
C THR A 164 5.05 -35.99 10.05
N SER A 165 5.53 -34.87 9.53
CA SER A 165 5.90 -33.71 10.35
C SER A 165 4.68 -32.84 10.72
N ASN A 166 4.70 -32.26 11.92
CA ASN A 166 3.75 -31.23 12.35
C ASN A 166 4.11 -29.83 11.82
N TRP A 167 4.94 -29.75 10.79
CA TRP A 167 5.38 -28.48 10.24
C TRP A 167 4.24 -27.77 9.52
N THR A 168 4.14 -26.47 9.73
CA THR A 168 3.17 -25.60 9.06
C THR A 168 3.83 -24.30 8.65
N ALA A 169 3.39 -23.73 7.54
CA ALA A 169 3.81 -22.41 7.10
C ALA A 169 2.69 -21.71 6.33
N LEU A 170 2.73 -20.38 6.33
CA LEU A 170 1.84 -19.58 5.50
C LEU A 170 2.46 -19.42 4.10
N PRO A 171 1.83 -19.95 3.04
CA PRO A 171 2.34 -19.78 1.69
C PRO A 171 2.16 -18.34 1.24
N ARG A 172 3.00 -17.85 0.34
CA ARG A 172 2.96 -16.47 -0.16
C ARG A 172 3.10 -16.39 -1.66
N LEU A 173 2.42 -15.43 -2.27
CA LEU A 173 2.59 -15.10 -3.68
C LEU A 173 3.93 -14.38 -3.89
N ARG A 174 4.75 -14.89 -4.81
CA ARG A 174 6.10 -14.40 -5.12
C ARG A 174 6.41 -14.59 -6.61
N LYS A 175 7.58 -14.13 -7.08
CA LYS A 175 8.10 -14.25 -8.46
C LYS A 175 7.36 -13.44 -9.55
N GLY A 176 6.21 -12.83 -9.24
CA GLY A 176 5.50 -11.91 -10.14
C GLY A 176 5.76 -10.44 -9.78
N HIS A 177 5.07 -9.53 -10.46
CA HIS A 177 5.16 -8.09 -10.18
C HIS A 177 4.43 -7.72 -8.88
N ASP A 178 5.19 -7.49 -7.81
CA ASP A 178 4.69 -7.08 -6.48
C ASP A 178 4.63 -5.55 -6.35
N VAL A 179 3.47 -4.96 -6.64
CA VAL A 179 3.28 -3.51 -6.49
C VAL A 179 3.50 -3.10 -5.03
N SER A 180 4.34 -2.09 -4.77
CA SER A 180 4.60 -1.67 -3.39
C SER A 180 3.35 -1.05 -2.73
N GLY A 181 2.65 -1.86 -1.92
CA GLY A 181 1.48 -1.44 -1.15
C GLY A 181 1.79 -0.32 -0.15
N HIS A 182 3.03 -0.27 0.39
CA HIS A 182 3.47 0.81 1.26
C HIS A 182 3.59 2.14 0.53
N VAL A 183 4.28 2.17 -0.62
CA VAL A 183 4.44 3.39 -1.42
C VAL A 183 3.07 3.85 -1.94
N PHE A 184 2.23 2.92 -2.38
CA PHE A 184 0.83 3.20 -2.74
C PHE A 184 0.08 3.92 -1.62
N LEU A 185 0.04 3.32 -0.43
CA LEU A 185 -0.78 3.83 0.66
C LEU A 185 -0.24 5.16 1.21
N LEU A 186 1.08 5.27 1.39
CA LEU A 186 1.73 6.49 1.86
C LEU A 186 1.54 7.65 0.87
N THR A 187 1.59 7.38 -0.44
CA THR A 187 1.35 8.37 -1.48
C THR A 187 -0.08 8.90 -1.40
N MET A 188 -1.06 8.00 -1.39
CA MET A 188 -2.48 8.39 -1.32
C MET A 188 -2.79 9.12 -0.01
N SER A 189 -2.29 8.63 1.14
CA SER A 189 -2.46 9.25 2.45
C SER A 189 -1.87 10.67 2.52
N THR A 190 -0.66 10.87 1.99
CA THR A 190 0.01 12.19 1.97
C THR A 190 -0.80 13.21 1.18
N LEU A 191 -1.20 12.85 -0.04
CA LEU A 191 -1.96 13.75 -0.91
C LEU A 191 -3.38 13.99 -0.40
N PHE A 192 -4.02 12.97 0.18
CA PHE A 192 -5.31 13.11 0.82
C PHE A 192 -5.24 14.12 1.98
N LEU A 193 -4.29 13.98 2.91
CA LEU A 193 -4.14 14.94 4.02
C LEU A 193 -3.78 16.35 3.55
N ALA A 194 -3.00 16.48 2.48
CA ALA A 194 -2.68 17.76 1.86
C ALA A 194 -3.90 18.41 1.16
N ASP A 195 -4.84 17.62 0.65
CA ASP A 195 -6.12 18.11 0.11
C ASP A 195 -7.10 18.49 1.23
N GLN A 196 -7.01 17.83 2.38
CA GLN A 196 -7.82 18.13 3.57
C GLN A 196 -7.21 19.21 4.46
N LEU A 197 -6.13 19.88 4.03
CA LEU A 197 -5.17 20.57 4.90
C LEU A 197 -5.83 21.55 5.90
N LEU A 198 -5.79 21.13 7.16
CA LEU A 198 -5.79 21.98 8.34
C LEU A 198 -4.36 21.93 8.91
N ILE A 199 -3.89 22.96 9.63
CA ILE A 199 -2.50 23.04 10.12
C ILE A 199 -2.08 21.75 10.88
N GLY A 200 -3.02 21.12 11.59
CA GLY A 200 -2.82 19.84 12.28
C GLY A 200 -2.41 18.66 11.39
N ASN A 201 -2.59 18.72 10.07
CA ASN A 201 -2.19 17.66 9.14
C ASN A 201 -0.67 17.62 8.91
N LEU A 202 0.04 18.73 9.14
CA LEU A 202 1.46 18.85 8.75
C LEU A 202 2.35 17.85 9.47
N SER A 203 2.07 17.52 10.73
CA SER A 203 2.84 16.54 11.50
C SER A 203 2.75 15.15 10.89
N LEU A 204 1.53 14.67 10.61
CA LEU A 204 1.32 13.34 10.05
C LEU A 204 1.77 13.26 8.58
N ILE A 205 1.62 14.35 7.80
CA ILE A 205 2.22 14.46 6.47
C ILE A 205 3.75 14.30 6.56
N GLY A 206 4.41 14.96 7.51
CA GLY A 206 5.85 14.82 7.74
C GLY A 206 6.25 13.37 8.04
N VAL A 207 5.46 12.65 8.85
CA VAL A 207 5.67 11.23 9.12
C VAL A 207 5.52 10.38 7.85
N TRP A 208 4.53 10.67 6.98
CA TRP A 208 4.36 9.96 5.70
C TRP A 208 5.46 10.26 4.67
N ILE A 209 6.00 11.48 4.68
CA ILE A 209 7.17 11.83 3.86
C ILE A 209 8.40 11.07 4.36
N LEU A 210 8.66 11.04 5.68
CA LEU A 210 9.75 10.26 6.26
C LEU A 210 9.59 8.75 5.96
N ALA A 211 8.38 8.22 6.13
CA ALA A 211 8.08 6.82 5.82
C ALA A 211 8.32 6.49 4.34
N SER A 212 7.90 7.37 3.43
CA SER A 212 8.14 7.24 1.99
C SER A 212 9.63 7.26 1.68
N TYR A 213 10.40 8.14 2.34
CA TYR A 213 11.86 8.18 2.22
C TYR A 213 12.50 6.86 2.65
N THR A 214 12.22 6.40 3.87
CA THR A 214 12.83 5.17 4.39
C THR A 214 12.43 3.93 3.60
N THR A 215 11.19 3.89 3.09
CA THR A 215 10.72 2.82 2.22
C THR A 215 11.48 2.85 0.90
N SER A 216 11.65 4.03 0.30
CA SER A 216 12.35 4.20 -0.98
C SER A 216 13.84 3.84 -0.90
N VAL A 217 14.48 4.07 0.24
CA VAL A 217 15.90 3.74 0.45
C VAL A 217 16.11 2.25 0.72
N TYR A 218 15.31 1.62 1.58
CA TYR A 218 15.64 0.28 2.13
C TYR A 218 14.76 -0.87 1.65
N PHE A 219 13.60 -0.63 1.07
CA PHE A 219 12.66 -1.70 0.75
C PHE A 219 12.14 -1.56 -0.66
N HIS A 220 11.68 -2.69 -1.20
CA HIS A 220 11.11 -2.81 -2.53
C HIS A 220 12.11 -2.55 -3.67
N SER A 221 11.96 -3.26 -4.77
CA SER A 221 12.70 -2.96 -6.00
C SER A 221 12.25 -1.62 -6.59
N PRO A 222 13.06 -0.99 -7.47
CA PRO A 222 12.68 0.26 -8.12
C PRO A 222 11.31 0.18 -8.84
N TRP A 223 11.02 -0.95 -9.47
CA TRP A 223 9.78 -1.13 -10.25
C TRP A 223 8.54 -1.33 -9.36
N GLU A 224 8.70 -2.03 -8.25
CA GLU A 224 7.67 -2.15 -7.21
C GLU A 224 7.30 -0.76 -6.64
N LYS A 225 8.30 0.11 -6.41
CA LYS A 225 8.10 1.50 -5.95
C LYS A 225 7.37 2.35 -6.98
N VAL A 226 7.79 2.31 -8.25
CA VAL A 226 7.20 3.10 -9.34
C VAL A 226 5.72 2.77 -9.49
N THR A 227 5.39 1.48 -9.58
CA THR A 227 4.00 1.05 -9.73
C THR A 227 3.15 1.37 -8.50
N GLY A 228 3.70 1.21 -7.28
CA GLY A 228 3.02 1.63 -6.05
C GLY A 228 2.74 3.12 -6.04
N TYR A 229 3.72 3.95 -6.42
CA TYR A 229 3.57 5.40 -6.51
C TYR A 229 2.49 5.81 -7.52
N LEU A 230 2.54 5.30 -8.74
CA LEU A 230 1.55 5.58 -9.79
C LEU A 230 0.15 5.16 -9.36
N LEU A 231 0.02 4.01 -8.72
CA LEU A 231 -1.25 3.55 -8.17
C LEU A 231 -1.78 4.49 -7.09
N GLY A 232 -0.90 5.01 -6.23
CA GLY A 232 -1.26 5.98 -5.19
C GLY A 232 -1.75 7.31 -5.77
N LEU A 233 -1.10 7.79 -6.83
CA LEU A 233 -1.54 8.96 -7.59
C LEU A 233 -2.89 8.73 -8.25
N ALA A 234 -3.09 7.57 -8.87
CA ALA A 234 -4.36 7.22 -9.51
C ALA A 234 -5.50 7.16 -8.48
N GLY A 235 -5.26 6.52 -7.34
CA GLY A 235 -6.20 6.46 -6.22
C GLY A 235 -6.60 7.85 -5.71
N PHE A 236 -5.62 8.73 -5.47
CA PHE A 236 -5.90 10.11 -5.10
C PHE A 236 -6.65 10.88 -6.19
N THR A 237 -6.26 10.74 -7.46
CA THR A 237 -6.91 11.42 -8.58
C THR A 237 -8.39 11.04 -8.70
N LEU A 238 -8.73 9.77 -8.44
CA LEU A 238 -10.12 9.31 -8.41
C LEU A 238 -10.96 10.07 -7.37
N THR A 239 -10.41 10.34 -6.19
CA THR A 239 -11.09 11.15 -5.15
C THR A 239 -11.39 12.57 -5.64
N GLN A 240 -10.53 13.14 -6.47
CA GLN A 240 -10.73 14.47 -7.02
C GLN A 240 -11.80 14.43 -8.11
N LEU A 241 -11.67 13.55 -9.10
CA LEU A 241 -12.55 13.48 -10.27
C LEU A 241 -14.00 13.19 -9.90
N LEU A 242 -14.26 12.20 -9.05
CA LEU A 242 -15.63 11.80 -8.71
C LEU A 242 -16.37 12.88 -7.90
N VAL A 243 -15.62 13.70 -7.16
CA VAL A 243 -16.20 14.72 -6.29
C VAL A 243 -16.30 16.07 -7.00
N THR A 244 -15.39 16.41 -7.91
CA THR A 244 -15.47 17.65 -8.71
C THR A 244 -16.49 17.53 -9.83
N ARG A 245 -16.64 16.37 -10.49
CA ARG A 245 -17.60 16.16 -11.58
C ARG A 245 -19.05 16.37 -11.14
N GLY A 246 -19.40 16.03 -9.90
CA GLY A 246 -20.72 16.30 -9.34
C GLY A 246 -21.09 17.79 -9.27
N ARG A 247 -20.10 18.71 -9.29
CA ARG A 247 -20.33 20.15 -9.32
C ARG A 247 -20.75 20.64 -10.70
N SER A 248 -20.12 20.16 -11.77
CA SER A 248 -20.45 20.55 -13.14
C SER A 248 -21.84 20.07 -13.55
N SER A 249 -22.23 18.85 -13.18
CA SER A 249 -23.56 18.32 -13.52
C SER A 249 -24.68 19.04 -12.74
N ALA A 250 -24.51 19.31 -11.44
CA ALA A 250 -25.52 20.00 -10.65
C ALA A 250 -25.68 21.48 -11.04
N GLN A 251 -24.59 22.16 -11.38
CA GLN A 251 -24.61 23.57 -11.79
C GLN A 251 -25.24 23.75 -13.17
N VAL A 252 -24.94 22.85 -14.12
CA VAL A 252 -25.58 22.81 -15.45
C VAL A 252 -27.09 22.55 -15.35
N SER A 253 -27.54 21.67 -14.45
CA SER A 253 -28.99 21.44 -14.25
C SER A 253 -29.73 22.67 -13.69
N ILE A 254 -29.09 23.45 -12.81
CA ILE A 254 -29.69 24.66 -12.23
C ILE A 254 -29.75 25.79 -13.28
N GLU A 255 -28.71 25.96 -14.10
CA GLU A 255 -28.71 26.94 -15.20
C GLU A 255 -29.77 26.61 -16.26
N MET A 256 -29.99 25.33 -16.59
CA MET A 256 -31.08 24.93 -17.49
C MET A 256 -32.47 25.22 -16.91
N GLN A 257 -32.65 25.06 -15.60
CA GLN A 257 -33.91 25.39 -14.93
C GLN A 257 -34.19 26.91 -14.88
N HIS A 258 -33.15 27.75 -14.87
CA HIS A 258 -33.30 29.20 -14.89
C HIS A 258 -33.42 29.79 -16.30
N SER A 259 -32.86 29.13 -17.32
CA SER A 259 -33.00 29.55 -18.72
C SER A 259 -34.34 29.17 -19.36
N SER A 260 -35.14 28.32 -18.71
CA SER A 260 -36.46 27.88 -19.19
C SER A 260 -37.64 28.61 -18.54
N LYS A 261 -37.38 29.71 -17.81
CA LYS A 261 -38.38 30.65 -17.29
C LYS A 261 -38.17 32.01 -17.93
#